data_AF-A0A1G0YZR6-F1
#
_entry.id   AF-A0A1G0YZR6-F1
#
_cell.length_a   1.000
_cell.length_b   1.000
_cell.length_c   1.000
_cell.angle_alpha   90.00
_cell.angle_beta   90.00
_cell.angle_gamma   90.00
#
_symmetry.space_group_name_H-M   'P 1'
#
loop_
_entity.id
_entity.type
_entity.pdbx_description
1 polymer ?
#
loop_
_entity_poly.entity_id
_entity_poly.type
_entity_poly.pdbx_seq_one_letter_code
_entity_poly.pdbx_strand_id
1 'polypeptide(L)' 'MTAAPNGWKYTWDAQNRLMKAEKGDKKLEFAYDFMSRRTGRKVFEDGKLTADEKFVFDSFNMALKYDMLNSSSDSVCQP' A
#
# COMPACT_ATOMS: atom_id res chain seq x y z
N MET A 1 -20.05 -5.07 0.48
CA MET A 1 -18.81 -5.35 -0.26
C MET A 1 -19.11 -6.37 -1.33
N THR A 2 -19.21 -5.97 -2.60
CA THR A 2 -19.46 -6.89 -3.70
C THR A 2 -18.10 -7.31 -4.26
N ALA A 3 -17.86 -8.62 -4.40
CA ALA A 3 -16.67 -9.09 -5.10
C ALA A 3 -16.77 -8.64 -6.57
N ALA A 4 -15.70 -8.03 -7.09
CA ALA A 4 -15.61 -7.71 -8.50
C ALA A 4 -15.56 -9.00 -9.34
N PRO A 5 -15.93 -8.97 -10.63
CA PRO A 5 -15.99 -10.16 -11.50
C PRO A 5 -14.67 -10.95 -11.58
N ASN A 6 -13.56 -10.27 -11.26
CA ASN A 6 -12.21 -10.82 -11.22
C ASN A 6 -11.86 -11.54 -9.90
N GLY A 7 -12.82 -11.68 -8.97
CA GLY A 7 -12.67 -12.34 -7.67
C GLY A 7 -12.04 -11.47 -6.57
N TRP A 8 -11.79 -10.18 -6.85
CA TRP A 8 -11.25 -9.26 -5.85
C TRP A 8 -12.35 -8.59 -5.04
N LYS A 9 -12.13 -8.45 -3.74
CA LYS A 9 -12.95 -7.64 -2.83
C LYS A 9 -12.19 -6.36 -2.53
N TYR A 10 -12.75 -5.24 -2.95
CA TYR A 10 -12.18 -3.93 -2.72
C TYR A 10 -12.95 -3.19 -1.62
N THR A 11 -12.21 -2.57 -0.70
CA THR A 11 -12.75 -1.64 0.29
C THR A 11 -12.23 -0.26 -0.02
N TRP A 12 -13.15 0.67 -0.17
CA TRP A 12 -12.87 2.07 -0.47
C TRP A 12 -13.24 2.92 0.73
N ASP A 13 -12.53 4.03 0.96
CA ASP A 13 -12.96 5.03 1.92
C ASP A 13 -14.04 5.97 1.36
N ALA A 14 -14.52 6.89 2.19
CA ALA A 14 -15.52 7.89 1.81
C ALA A 14 -15.02 8.87 0.73
N GLN A 15 -13.71 8.94 0.49
CA GLN A 15 -13.08 9.77 -0.54
C GLN A 15 -12.81 8.97 -1.83
N ASN A 16 -13.38 7.77 -1.96
CA ASN A 16 -13.21 6.87 -3.10
C ASN A 16 -11.75 6.45 -3.33
N ARG A 17 -11.00 6.22 -2.25
CA ARG A 17 -9.61 5.72 -2.28
C ARG A 17 -9.57 4.27 -1.81
N LEU A 18 -8.78 3.44 -2.48
CA LEU A 18 -8.71 2.00 -2.23
C LEU A 18 -7.94 1.72 -0.94
N MET A 19 -8.63 1.44 0.16
CA MET A 19 -7.99 1.11 1.43
C MET A 19 -7.48 -0.32 1.50
N LYS A 20 -8.24 -1.25 0.87
CA LYS A 20 -7.97 -2.68 1.02
C LYS A 20 -8.44 -3.46 -0.21
N ALA A 21 -7.63 -4.42 -0.65
CA ALA A 21 -7.97 -5.34 -1.72
C ALA A 21 -7.66 -6.78 -1.31
N GLU A 22 -8.64 -7.67 -1.39
CA GLU A 22 -8.47 -9.08 -1.01
C GLU A 22 -8.89 -10.00 -2.15
N LYS A 23 -8.15 -11.08 -2.38
CA LYS A 23 -8.50 -12.16 -3.31
C LYS A 23 -7.87 -13.47 -2.87
N GLY A 24 -8.71 -14.42 -2.49
CA GLY A 24 -8.24 -15.70 -1.92
C GLY A 24 -7.32 -15.41 -0.73
N ASP A 25 -6.09 -15.92 -0.81
CA ASP A 25 -5.08 -15.77 0.23
C ASP A 25 -4.24 -14.49 0.11
N LYS A 26 -4.46 -13.69 -0.94
CA LYS A 26 -3.78 -12.40 -1.13
C LYS A 26 -4.59 -11.27 -0.53
N LYS A 27 -3.94 -10.44 0.26
CA LYS A 27 -4.52 -9.23 0.86
C LYS A 27 -3.56 -8.06 0.71
N LEU A 28 -4.06 -6.94 0.23
CA LEU A 28 -3.33 -5.69 0.09
C LEU A 28 -4.00 -4.64 0.95
N GLU A 29 -3.21 -3.90 1.72
CA GLU A 29 -3.66 -2.75 2.49
C GLU A 29 -2.88 -1.52 2.04
N PHE A 30 -3.60 -0.41 1.87
CA PHE A 30 -3.01 0.85 1.43
C PHE A 30 -3.33 1.94 2.47
N ALA A 31 -2.31 2.70 2.83
CA ALA A 31 -2.45 3.86 3.68
C ALA A 31 -2.30 5.13 2.85
N TYR A 32 -3.11 6.13 3.16
CA TYR A 32 -3.10 7.42 2.52
C TYR A 32 -2.96 8.52 3.57
N ASP A 33 -2.35 9.64 3.20
CA ASP A 33 -2.37 10.85 4.00
C ASP A 33 -3.58 11.76 3.67
N PHE A 34 -3.63 12.91 4.35
CA PHE A 34 -4.66 13.93 4.16
C PHE A 34 -4.62 14.56 2.75
N MET A 35 -3.49 14.50 2.05
CA MET A 35 -3.33 14.98 0.68
C MET A 35 -3.70 13.90 -0.36
N SER A 36 -4.23 12.76 0.07
CA SER A 36 -4.54 11.61 -0.78
C SER A 36 -3.33 10.99 -1.48
N ARG A 37 -2.14 11.14 -0.90
CA ARG A 37 -0.93 10.44 -1.35
C ARG A 37 -0.82 9.10 -0.63
N ARG A 38 -0.38 8.07 -1.35
CA ARG A 38 -0.22 6.72 -0.79
C ARG A 38 1.06 6.64 0.03
N THR A 39 0.93 6.66 1.35
CA THR A 39 2.05 6.66 2.31
C THR A 39 2.47 5.26 2.75
N GLY A 40 1.65 4.25 2.48
CA GLY A 40 1.99 2.87 2.82
C GLY A 40 1.33 1.85 1.92
N ARG A 41 2.01 0.73 1.73
CA ARG A 41 1.50 -0.46 1.05
C ARG A 41 1.95 -1.70 1.78
N LYS A 42 0.99 -2.52 2.20
CA LYS A 42 1.24 -3.85 2.77
C LYS A 42 0.66 -4.91 1.87
N VAL A 43 1.42 -5.97 1.65
CA VAL A 43 0.99 -7.16 0.90
C VAL A 43 1.13 -8.35 1.82
N PHE A 44 0.04 -9.09 1.93
CA PHE A 44 -0.05 -10.34 2.66
C PHE A 44 -0.35 -11.45 1.66
N GLU A 45 0.36 -12.57 1.79
CA GLU A 45 0.09 -13.83 1.09
C GLU A 45 0.00 -14.94 2.12
N ASP A 46 -1.05 -15.77 2.06
CA ASP A 46 -1.33 -16.84 3.03
C ASP A 46 -1.33 -16.35 4.49
N GLY A 47 -1.82 -15.12 4.70
CA GLY A 47 -1.83 -14.46 6.01
C GLY A 47 -0.46 -13.96 6.50
N LYS A 48 0.62 -14.18 5.75
CA LYS A 48 1.97 -13.71 6.05
C LYS A 48 2.25 -12.38 5.34
N LEU A 49 2.81 -11.42 6.06
CA LEU A 49 3.26 -10.15 5.48
C LEU A 49 4.48 -10.41 4.59
N THR A 50 4.33 -10.18 3.28
CA THR A 50 5.37 -10.43 2.25
C THR A 50 5.96 -9.15 1.66
N ALA A 51 5.25 -8.02 1.77
CA ALA A 51 5.80 -6.69 1.52
C ALA A 51 5.23 -5.68 2.51
N ASP A 52 6.06 -4.81 3.06
CA ASP A 52 5.62 -3.65 3.84
C ASP A 52 6.45 -2.45 3.41
N GLU A 53 5.86 -1.61 2.57
CA GLU A 53 6.50 -0.44 2.01
C GLU A 53 5.92 0.82 2.64
N LYS A 54 6.80 1.73 3.07
CA LYS A 54 6.40 3.09 3.46
C LYS A 54 7.03 4.12 2.55
N PHE A 55 6.23 5.13 2.23
CA PHE A 55 6.62 6.23 1.36
C PHE A 55 6.62 7.52 2.17
N VAL A 56 7.75 8.21 2.18
CA VAL A 56 7.90 9.54 2.77
C VAL A 56 8.00 10.54 1.63
N PHE A 57 7.16 11.57 1.69
CA PHE A 57 7.12 12.62 0.68
C PHE A 57 7.66 13.91 1.29
N ASP A 58 8.52 14.59 0.53
CA ASP A 58 8.91 15.98 0.79
C ASP A 58 8.19 16.86 -0.25
N SER A 59 7.25 17.67 0.23
CA SER A 59 6.30 18.44 -0.60
C SER A 59 5.61 17.58 -1.68
N PHE A 60 5.98 17.71 -2.95
CA PHE A 60 5.37 16.96 -4.06
C PHE A 60 6.24 15.78 -4.55
N ASN A 61 7.47 15.67 -4.04
CA ASN A 61 8.39 14.63 -4.45
C ASN A 61 8.37 13.49 -3.43
N MET A 62 8.41 12.25 -3.92
CA MET A 62 8.66 11.10 -3.06
C MET A 62 10.12 11.16 -2.64
N ALA A 63 10.38 11.43 -1.36
CA ALA A 63 11.73 11.58 -0.84
C ALA A 63 12.36 10.21 -0.58
N LEU A 64 11.61 9.31 0.06
CA LEU A 64 12.12 8.03 0.53
C LEU A 64 11.09 6.92 0.35
N LYS A 65 11.58 5.74 0.00
CA LYS A 65 10.84 4.49 0.06
C LYS A 65 11.57 3.55 1.01
N TYR A 66 10.88 3.12 2.06
CA TYR A 66 11.35 2.13 3.02
C TYR A 66 10.69 0.79 2.73
N ASP A 67 11.48 -0.27 2.61
CA ASP A 67 11.00 -1.65 2.73
C ASP A 67 11.23 -2.12 4.17
N MET A 68 10.14 -2.30 4.91
CA MET A 68 10.19 -2.68 6.32
C MET A 68 10.41 -4.17 6.54
N LEU A 69 10.31 -5.00 5.49
CA LEU A 69 10.61 -6.43 5.58
C LEU A 69 12.03 -6.76 5.16
N ASN A 70 12.60 -5.94 4.28
CA ASN A 70 13.97 -6.08 3.82
C ASN A 70 14.76 -4.82 4.23
N SER A 71 15.27 -4.82 5.46
CA SER A 71 15.98 -3.70 6.09
C SER A 71 17.33 -3.34 5.44
N SER A 72 17.55 -3.73 4.19
CA SER A 72 18.81 -3.62 3.45
C SER A 72 18.68 -2.80 2.15
N SER A 73 17.51 -2.25 1.82
CA SER A 73 17.31 -1.42 0.63
C SER A 73 16.62 -0.08 0.94
N ASP A 74 17.30 0.79 1.69
CA ASP A 74 16.96 2.22 1.73
C ASP A 74 17.32 2.86 0.38
N SER A 75 16.35 2.88 -0.53
CA SER A 75 16.51 3.57 -1.81
C SER A 75 16.00 5.00 -1.65
N VAL A 76 16.92 5.94 -1.39
CA VAL A 76 16.63 7.38 -1.46
C VAL A 76 16.28 7.71 -2.90
N CYS A 77 15.07 8.23 -3.13
CA CYS A 77 14.70 8.71 -4.45
C CYS A 77 15.39 10.06 -4.63
N GLN A 78 16.55 10.07 -5.31
CA GLN A 78 17.25 11.31 -5.60
C GLN A 78 16.42 12.21 -6.53
N PRO A 79 16.56 13.54 -6.39
CA PRO A 79 15.77 14.54 -7.12
C PRO A 79 15.96 14.50 -8.63
#